data_AF-A0A9C9XRC4-F1
#
_entry.id   AF-A0A9C9XRC4-F1
#
_cell.length_a   1.000
_cell.length_b   1.000
_cell.length_c   1.000
_cell.angle_alpha   90.00
_cell.angle_beta   90.00
_cell.angle_gamma   90.00
#
_symmetry.space_group_name_H-M   'P 1'
#
loop_
_entity.id
_entity.type
_entity.pdbx_description
1 polymer ?
#
loop_
_entity_poly.entity_id
_entity_poly.type
_entity_poly.pdbx_seq_one_letter_code
_entity_poly.pdbx_strand_id
1 'polypeptide(L)'
;MYQPLFSVLKPLVFNGKSGVLHIDYRYDDQARLYLKEGLVEQVETGRLKGQKAAHACMRWVSIRTDFREGGEGGYTPDPAIDTNAILSYLEKAAKNIEVINKYIPDADAVFRVDSGRLHQARKLNAEDFKIALLLDGKRSLAEVLTISGKSELAVLTHACKLILAGVARPAPARESMPDKERNDFLQALEEKLTELVGPAGSLLVEDAFKAMGIAP
;
A
#
# COMPACT_ATOMS: atom_id res chain seq x y z
N MET A 1 0.71 0.77 10.24
CA MET A 1 -0.25 1.87 10.35
C MET A 1 0.00 2.85 9.20
N TYR A 2 -1.06 3.29 8.52
CA TYR A 2 -0.96 4.14 7.35
C TYR A 2 -0.60 5.59 7.74
N GLN A 3 0.29 6.22 6.96
CA GLN A 3 0.77 7.57 7.19
C GLN A 3 0.18 8.53 6.15
N PRO A 4 -0.60 9.54 6.55
CA PRO A 4 -1.12 10.53 5.62
C PRO A 4 0.00 11.49 5.17
N LEU A 5 0.21 11.65 3.86
CA LEU A 5 1.17 12.62 3.32
C LEU A 5 0.91 14.06 3.81
N PHE A 6 -0.34 14.38 4.15
CA PHE A 6 -0.73 15.66 4.72
C PHE A 6 0.07 16.05 5.96
N SER A 7 0.31 15.11 6.89
CA SER A 7 0.98 15.42 8.16
C SER A 7 2.45 15.81 7.96
N VAL A 8 3.06 15.37 6.86
CA VAL A 8 4.44 15.67 6.48
C VAL A 8 4.50 16.92 5.61
N LEU A 9 3.66 17.02 4.58
CA LEU A 9 3.73 18.10 3.60
C LEU A 9 3.24 19.43 4.19
N LYS A 10 2.19 19.42 5.03
CA LYS A 10 1.63 20.63 5.64
C LYS A 10 2.69 21.48 6.34
N PRO A 11 3.45 20.99 7.34
CA PRO A 11 4.43 21.82 8.03
C PRO A 11 5.54 22.35 7.09
N LEU A 12 5.92 21.61 6.05
CA LEU A 12 6.92 22.09 5.07
C LEU A 12 6.40 23.29 4.28
N VAL A 13 5.15 23.22 3.81
CA VAL A 13 4.49 24.32 3.09
C VAL A 13 4.33 25.55 3.99
N PHE A 14 3.75 25.37 5.18
CA PHE A 14 3.46 26.50 6.08
C PHE A 14 4.71 27.19 6.64
N ASN A 15 5.83 26.47 6.77
CA ASN A 15 7.11 27.03 7.20
C ASN A 15 7.96 27.56 6.03
N GLY A 16 7.44 27.60 4.80
CA GLY A 16 8.15 28.13 3.65
C GLY A 16 9.42 27.35 3.30
N LYS A 17 9.45 26.04 3.54
CA LYS A 17 10.65 25.22 3.33
C LYS A 17 10.98 25.07 1.84
N SER A 18 12.27 25.03 1.54
CA SER A 18 12.81 24.76 0.21
C SER A 18 13.69 23.51 0.22
N GLY A 19 13.47 22.60 -0.71
CA GLY A 19 14.20 21.33 -0.79
C GLY A 19 13.36 20.21 -1.39
N VAL A 20 13.74 18.96 -1.11
CA VAL A 20 13.14 17.78 -1.72
C VAL A 20 12.58 16.85 -0.67
N LEU A 21 11.28 16.58 -0.77
CA LEU A 21 10.59 15.53 -0.02
C LEU A 21 10.64 14.23 -0.83
N HIS A 22 11.40 13.25 -0.33
CA HIS A 22 11.42 11.90 -0.85
C HIS A 22 10.28 11.11 -0.22
N ILE A 23 9.58 10.34 -1.04
CA ILE A 23 8.48 9.46 -0.64
C ILE A 23 8.79 8.07 -1.17
N ASP A 24 9.03 7.13 -0.27
CA ASP A 24 9.18 5.70 -0.57
C ASP A 24 7.84 5.01 -0.35
N TYR A 25 7.31 4.37 -1.38
CA TYR A 25 6.08 3.62 -1.32
C TYR A 25 6.35 2.15 -0.98
N ARG A 26 5.49 1.53 -0.16
CA ARG A 26 5.63 0.11 0.23
C ARG A 26 5.69 -0.84 -0.97
N TYR A 27 5.12 -0.48 -2.11
CA TYR A 27 5.03 -1.32 -3.30
C TYR A 27 6.06 -0.91 -4.37
N ASP A 28 7.28 -0.58 -3.92
CA ASP A 28 8.48 -0.29 -4.72
C ASP A 28 8.43 0.92 -5.68
N ASP A 29 7.41 1.76 -5.58
CA ASP A 29 7.43 3.08 -6.23
C ASP A 29 8.12 4.13 -5.35
N GLN A 30 8.73 5.11 -6.00
CA GLN A 30 9.31 6.28 -5.32
C GLN A 30 8.80 7.56 -5.96
N ALA A 31 8.63 8.59 -5.13
CA ALA A 31 8.32 9.93 -5.58
C ALA A 31 9.23 10.98 -4.96
N ARG A 32 9.43 12.07 -5.69
CA ARG A 32 10.10 13.28 -5.18
C ARG A 32 9.19 14.47 -5.40
N LEU A 33 8.97 15.25 -4.33
CA LEU A 33 8.27 16.52 -4.38
C LEU A 33 9.30 17.60 -4.08
N TYR A 34 9.47 18.53 -5.02
CA TYR A 34 10.39 19.65 -4.90
C TYR A 34 9.60 20.86 -4.42
N LEU A 35 10.05 21.44 -3.31
CA LEU A 35 9.47 22.61 -2.69
C LEU A 35 10.41 23.81 -2.84
N LYS A 36 9.83 24.99 -3.09
CA LYS A 36 10.51 26.28 -3.04
C LYS A 36 9.64 27.27 -2.29
N GLU A 37 10.15 27.79 -1.18
CA GLU A 37 9.46 28.74 -0.31
C GLU A 37 8.06 28.24 0.10
N GLY A 38 7.95 26.93 0.35
CA GLY A 38 6.70 26.27 0.72
C GLY A 38 5.77 25.95 -0.45
N LEU A 39 6.11 26.30 -1.69
CA LEU A 39 5.34 25.93 -2.88
C LEU A 39 5.89 24.66 -3.50
N VAL A 40 5.02 23.72 -3.83
CA VAL A 40 5.37 22.53 -4.63
C VAL A 40 5.54 22.97 -6.08
N GLU A 41 6.76 22.93 -6.60
CA GLU A 41 7.07 23.35 -7.98
C GLU A 41 7.13 22.17 -8.95
N GLN A 42 7.61 21.03 -8.47
CA GLN A 42 7.80 19.83 -9.28
C GLN A 42 7.48 18.58 -8.47
N VAL A 43 6.85 17.61 -9.13
CA VAL A 43 6.62 16.27 -8.59
C VAL A 43 7.03 15.23 -9.61
N GLU A 44 7.74 14.19 -9.20
CA GLU A 44 8.10 13.07 -10.07
C GLU A 44 7.86 11.73 -9.37
N THR A 45 7.42 10.73 -10.14
CA THR A 45 7.28 9.34 -9.68
C THR A 45 7.40 8.40 -10.87
N GLY A 46 8.39 7.50 -10.84
CA GLY A 46 8.71 6.64 -11.97
C GLY A 46 8.85 7.42 -13.29
N ARG A 47 7.91 7.23 -14.22
CA ARG A 47 7.86 7.93 -15.53
C ARG A 47 6.92 9.14 -15.55
N LEU A 48 6.19 9.40 -14.46
CA LEU A 48 5.26 10.51 -14.36
C LEU A 48 5.97 11.76 -13.82
N LYS A 49 5.54 12.93 -14.31
CA LYS A 49 5.98 14.24 -13.85
C LYS A 49 4.79 15.17 -13.66
N GLY A 50 5.02 16.28 -12.98
CA GLY A 50 4.06 17.38 -12.85
C GLY A 50 2.81 16.97 -12.07
N GLN A 51 1.67 17.55 -12.48
CA GLN A 51 0.37 17.29 -11.85
C GLN A 51 -0.02 15.80 -11.84
N LYS A 52 0.35 15.04 -12.88
CA LYS A 52 0.05 13.59 -12.95
C LYS A 52 0.79 12.80 -11.88
N ALA A 53 2.07 13.15 -11.64
CA ALA A 53 2.86 12.55 -10.58
C ALA A 53 2.28 12.90 -9.19
N ALA A 54 1.90 14.17 -8.99
CA ALA A 54 1.23 14.60 -7.77
C ALA A 54 -0.06 13.79 -7.49
N HIS A 55 -0.92 13.60 -8.49
CA HIS A 55 -2.13 12.81 -8.34
C HIS A 55 -1.89 11.34 -7.99
N ALA A 56 -0.81 10.74 -8.50
CA ALA A 56 -0.43 9.38 -8.16
C ALA A 56 0.02 9.27 -6.70
N CYS A 57 0.98 10.09 -6.28
CA CYS A 57 1.56 10.00 -4.94
C CYS A 57 0.59 10.40 -3.82
N MET A 58 -0.35 11.31 -4.08
CA MET A 58 -1.38 11.71 -3.10
C MET A 58 -2.32 10.55 -2.68
N ARG A 59 -2.31 9.42 -3.40
CA ARG A 59 -3.15 8.25 -3.11
C ARG A 59 -2.39 7.12 -2.41
N TRP A 60 -1.11 7.32 -2.15
CA TRP A 60 -0.28 6.40 -1.39
C TRP A 60 -0.44 6.66 0.11
N VAL A 61 -0.60 5.60 0.89
CA VAL A 61 -0.77 5.72 2.35
C VAL A 61 0.16 4.82 3.14
N SER A 62 0.72 3.78 2.51
CA SER A 62 1.84 3.01 3.03
C SER A 62 3.16 3.62 2.58
N ILE A 63 3.49 4.81 3.10
CA ILE A 63 4.66 5.60 2.70
C ILE A 63 5.68 5.75 3.83
N ARG A 64 6.95 5.93 3.44
CA ARG A 64 8.00 6.53 4.29
C ARG A 64 8.47 7.81 3.62
N THR A 65 8.84 8.80 4.42
CA THR A 65 9.19 10.14 3.91
C THR A 65 10.47 10.67 4.53
N ASP A 66 11.30 11.31 3.71
CA ASP A 66 12.53 11.98 4.12
C ASP A 66 12.63 13.34 3.43
N PHE A 67 12.73 14.42 4.20
CA PHE A 67 12.89 15.77 3.65
C PHE A 67 14.34 16.22 3.76
N ARG A 68 14.90 16.70 2.66
CA ARG A 68 16.26 17.25 2.60
C ARG A 68 16.21 18.70 2.17
N GLU A 69 16.86 19.58 2.93
CA GLU A 69 17.03 20.97 2.54
C GLU A 69 17.96 21.08 1.33
N GLY A 70 17.62 21.99 0.43
CA GLY A 70 18.31 22.10 -0.86
C GLY A 70 17.93 20.98 -1.85
N GLY A 71 18.39 21.14 -3.08
CA GLY A 71 18.01 20.28 -4.20
C GLY A 71 16.98 20.96 -5.09
N GLU A 72 17.32 21.06 -6.37
CA GLU A 72 16.47 21.63 -7.40
C GLU A 72 15.92 20.50 -8.27
N GLY A 73 14.67 20.67 -8.71
CA GLY A 73 14.06 19.71 -9.60
C GLY A 73 14.64 19.82 -11.01
N GLY A 74 14.75 18.68 -11.69
CA GLY A 74 15.46 18.59 -12.97
C GLY A 74 14.66 19.06 -14.20
N TYR A 75 13.48 19.65 -14.03
CA TYR A 75 12.67 20.12 -15.15
C TYR A 75 11.97 21.46 -14.87
N THR A 76 11.37 22.08 -15.88
CA THR A 76 10.63 23.34 -15.71
C THR A 76 9.42 23.13 -14.80
N PRO A 77 9.18 23.98 -13.78
CA PRO A 77 7.99 23.88 -12.93
C PRO A 77 6.70 23.74 -13.76
N ASP A 78 5.85 22.81 -13.35
CA ASP A 78 4.57 22.59 -14.03
C ASP A 78 3.54 23.59 -13.50
N PRO A 79 3.07 24.55 -14.32
CA PRO A 79 2.14 25.59 -13.87
C PRO A 79 0.77 25.02 -13.46
N ALA A 80 0.47 23.76 -13.79
CA ALA A 80 -0.75 23.08 -13.35
C ALA A 80 -0.65 22.53 -11.91
N ILE A 81 0.52 22.56 -11.27
CA ILE A 81 0.66 22.20 -9.87
C ILE A 81 0.14 23.35 -8.99
N ASP A 82 -0.97 23.09 -8.31
CA ASP A 82 -1.51 23.97 -7.28
C ASP A 82 -1.28 23.34 -5.90
N THR A 83 -0.40 23.97 -5.11
CA THR A 83 -0.05 23.53 -3.75
C THR A 83 -1.26 23.53 -2.82
N ASN A 84 -2.16 24.50 -2.94
CA ASN A 84 -3.35 24.59 -2.11
C ASN A 84 -4.36 23.49 -2.47
N ALA A 85 -4.52 23.20 -3.76
CA ALA A 85 -5.35 22.08 -4.21
C ALA A 85 -4.80 20.73 -3.71
N ILE A 86 -3.48 20.53 -3.75
CA ILE A 86 -2.80 19.35 -3.19
C ILE A 86 -3.08 19.24 -1.69
N LEU A 87 -2.85 20.30 -0.92
CA LEU A 87 -3.08 20.31 0.53
C LEU A 87 -4.56 20.04 0.86
N SER A 88 -5.51 20.64 0.13
CA SER A 88 -6.93 20.42 0.36
C SER A 88 -7.35 18.97 0.09
N TYR A 89 -6.81 18.35 -0.95
CA TYR A 89 -7.03 16.93 -1.23
C TYR A 89 -6.46 16.05 -0.12
N LEU A 90 -5.20 16.30 0.26
CA LEU A 90 -4.50 15.54 1.28
C LEU A 90 -5.14 15.67 2.66
N GLU A 91 -5.71 16.82 3.02
CA GLU A 91 -6.46 16.99 4.27
C GLU A 91 -7.69 16.08 4.30
N LYS A 92 -8.47 16.03 3.21
CA LYS A 92 -9.64 15.15 3.10
C LYS A 92 -9.22 13.69 3.16
N ALA A 93 -8.13 13.33 2.48
CA ALA A 93 -7.57 11.98 2.51
C ALA A 93 -7.09 11.61 3.93
N ALA A 94 -6.45 12.53 4.66
CA ALA A 94 -5.98 12.29 6.03
C ALA A 94 -7.12 11.93 6.99
N LYS A 95 -8.25 12.65 6.91
CA LYS A 95 -9.46 12.31 7.71
C LYS A 95 -9.98 10.90 7.39
N ASN A 96 -9.93 10.49 6.13
CA ASN A 96 -10.30 9.12 5.75
C ASN A 96 -9.30 8.10 6.29
N ILE A 97 -8.00 8.40 6.22
CA ILE A 97 -6.92 7.52 6.71
C ILE A 97 -7.02 7.32 8.23
N GLU A 98 -7.41 8.35 8.99
CA GLU A 98 -7.67 8.22 10.44
C GLU A 98 -8.77 7.20 10.74
N VAL A 99 -9.85 7.20 9.94
CA VAL A 99 -10.92 6.19 10.07
C VAL A 99 -10.40 4.82 9.64
N ILE A 100 -9.71 4.73 8.51
CA ILE A 100 -9.12 3.47 8.01
C ILE A 100 -8.22 2.84 9.07
N ASN A 101 -7.31 3.59 9.70
CA ASN A 101 -6.39 3.10 10.72
C ASN A 101 -7.11 2.50 11.96
N LYS A 102 -8.37 2.89 12.23
CA LYS A 102 -9.16 2.30 13.33
C LYS A 102 -9.71 0.91 13.02
N TYR A 103 -9.94 0.60 11.74
CA TYR A 103 -10.61 -0.64 11.31
C TYR A 103 -9.70 -1.57 10.49
N ILE A 104 -8.66 -1.02 9.89
CA ILE A 104 -7.69 -1.71 9.04
C ILE A 104 -6.30 -1.24 9.51
N PRO A 105 -5.68 -1.92 10.48
CA PRO A 105 -4.38 -1.51 11.01
C PRO A 105 -3.22 -1.85 10.06
N ASP A 106 -3.43 -2.84 9.18
CA ASP A 106 -2.41 -3.42 8.29
C ASP A 106 -2.98 -3.71 6.90
N ALA A 107 -2.16 -3.55 5.86
CA ALA A 107 -2.47 -3.88 4.47
C ALA A 107 -2.45 -5.40 4.22
N ASP A 108 -1.80 -6.16 5.09
CA ASP A 108 -1.80 -7.62 5.03
C ASP A 108 -3.06 -8.24 5.66
N ALA A 109 -3.94 -7.41 6.21
CA ALA A 109 -5.21 -7.86 6.77
C ALA A 109 -6.10 -8.52 5.71
N VAL A 110 -6.72 -9.64 6.09
CA VAL A 110 -7.63 -10.41 5.26
C VAL A 110 -9.06 -10.20 5.74
N PHE A 111 -9.96 -9.93 4.81
CA PHE A 111 -11.38 -9.72 5.10
C PHE A 111 -12.24 -10.67 4.29
N ARG A 112 -13.37 -11.10 4.88
CA ARG A 112 -14.40 -11.88 4.20
C ARG A 112 -15.71 -11.11 4.18
N VAL A 113 -16.37 -11.11 3.03
CA VAL A 113 -17.72 -10.58 2.87
C VAL A 113 -18.78 -11.61 3.26
N ASP A 114 -19.77 -11.17 4.03
CA ASP A 114 -21.00 -11.87 4.34
C ASP A 114 -22.03 -11.58 3.24
N SER A 115 -22.21 -12.53 2.32
CA SER A 115 -23.09 -12.38 1.16
C SER A 115 -24.54 -12.11 1.55
N GLY A 116 -25.02 -12.67 2.68
CA GLY A 116 -26.38 -12.42 3.18
C GLY A 116 -26.61 -10.96 3.57
N ARG A 117 -25.57 -10.28 4.07
CA ARG A 117 -25.61 -8.86 4.43
C ARG A 117 -25.31 -7.94 3.25
N LEU A 118 -24.54 -8.41 2.27
CA LEU A 118 -24.17 -7.64 1.09
C LEU A 118 -25.41 -7.18 0.31
N HIS A 119 -26.42 -8.04 0.15
CA HIS A 119 -27.68 -7.70 -0.55
C HIS A 119 -28.56 -6.69 0.20
N GLN A 120 -28.35 -6.54 1.51
CA GLN A 120 -29.13 -5.63 2.36
C GLN A 120 -28.51 -4.22 2.43
N ALA A 121 -27.27 -4.06 1.95
CA ALA A 121 -26.50 -2.83 2.06
C ALA A 121 -26.86 -1.82 0.96
N ARG A 122 -27.98 -1.12 1.12
CA ARG A 122 -28.52 -0.14 0.15
C ARG A 122 -27.64 1.08 -0.14
N LYS A 123 -26.59 1.33 0.64
CA LYS A 123 -25.69 2.50 0.49
C LYS A 123 -24.39 2.19 -0.28
N LEU A 124 -24.20 0.94 -0.73
CA LEU A 124 -23.01 0.54 -1.47
C LEU A 124 -23.18 0.84 -2.96
N ASN A 125 -22.14 1.40 -3.58
CA ASN A 125 -22.10 1.65 -5.01
C ASN A 125 -21.39 0.51 -5.77
N ALA A 126 -21.38 0.58 -7.10
CA ALA A 126 -20.77 -0.44 -7.95
C ALA A 126 -19.28 -0.72 -7.63
N GLU A 127 -18.53 0.30 -7.20
CA GLU A 127 -17.12 0.14 -6.84
C GLU A 127 -16.94 -0.54 -5.48
N ASP A 128 -17.84 -0.26 -4.53
CA ASP A 128 -17.89 -1.00 -3.26
C ASP A 128 -18.16 -2.48 -3.51
N PHE A 129 -19.10 -2.82 -4.42
CA PHE A 129 -19.38 -4.21 -4.80
C PHE A 129 -18.20 -4.90 -5.48
N LYS A 130 -17.49 -4.21 -6.38
CA LYS A 130 -16.28 -4.76 -7.04
C LYS A 130 -15.21 -5.14 -6.01
N ILE A 131 -14.97 -4.27 -5.03
CA ILE A 131 -14.03 -4.58 -3.95
C ILE A 131 -14.57 -5.71 -3.07
N ALA A 132 -15.86 -5.72 -2.74
CA ALA A 132 -16.48 -6.78 -1.93
C ALA A 132 -16.27 -8.18 -2.54
N LEU A 133 -16.35 -8.31 -3.87
CA LEU A 133 -16.12 -9.57 -4.58
C LEU A 133 -14.68 -10.09 -4.45
N LEU A 134 -13.71 -9.22 -4.15
CA LEU A 134 -12.31 -9.60 -3.98
C LEU A 134 -11.99 -9.99 -2.52
N LEU A 135 -12.84 -9.62 -1.56
CA LEU A 135 -12.71 -9.93 -0.13
C LEU A 135 -13.29 -11.32 0.20
N ASP A 136 -12.60 -12.36 -0.23
CA ASP A 136 -13.01 -13.77 -0.10
C ASP A 136 -12.60 -14.44 1.23
N GLY A 137 -11.90 -13.70 2.10
CA GLY A 137 -11.30 -14.24 3.31
C GLY A 137 -10.06 -15.08 3.06
N LYS A 138 -9.41 -14.94 1.90
CA LYS A 138 -8.11 -15.53 1.57
C LYS A 138 -7.11 -14.48 1.15
N ARG A 139 -7.52 -13.53 0.30
CA ARG A 139 -6.64 -12.47 -0.20
C ARG A 139 -6.43 -11.35 0.83
N SER A 140 -5.18 -10.91 0.98
CA SER A 140 -4.86 -9.71 1.73
C SER A 140 -5.31 -8.46 0.98
N LEU A 141 -5.44 -7.32 1.68
CA LEU A 141 -5.73 -6.05 1.01
C LEU A 141 -4.62 -5.62 0.05
N ALA A 142 -3.37 -6.01 0.30
CA ALA A 142 -2.26 -5.85 -0.63
C ALA A 142 -2.46 -6.65 -1.93
N GLU A 143 -2.94 -7.89 -1.86
CA GLU A 143 -3.27 -8.68 -3.06
C GLU A 143 -4.49 -8.11 -3.80
N VAL A 144 -5.50 -7.66 -3.04
CA VAL A 144 -6.69 -6.99 -3.59
C VAL A 144 -6.31 -5.71 -4.31
N LEU A 145 -5.35 -4.95 -3.78
CA LEU A 145 -4.79 -3.76 -4.43
C LEU A 145 -4.27 -4.10 -5.82
N THR A 146 -3.37 -5.08 -5.91
CA THR A 146 -2.76 -5.54 -7.17
C THR A 146 -3.81 -5.98 -8.18
N ILE A 147 -4.82 -6.74 -7.76
CA ILE A 147 -5.85 -7.28 -8.67
C ILE A 147 -6.87 -6.21 -9.11
N SER A 148 -7.19 -5.27 -8.23
CA SER A 148 -8.25 -4.28 -8.50
C SER A 148 -7.84 -3.21 -9.52
N GLY A 149 -6.53 -3.01 -9.74
CA GLY A 149 -5.99 -1.92 -10.56
C GLY A 149 -6.32 -0.52 -10.02
N LYS A 150 -6.75 -0.41 -8.76
CA LYS A 150 -7.07 0.85 -8.09
C LYS A 150 -5.87 1.36 -7.28
N SER A 151 -5.93 2.61 -6.86
CA SER A 151 -4.99 3.13 -5.87
C SER A 151 -5.27 2.55 -4.49
N GLU A 152 -4.24 2.40 -3.66
CA GLU A 152 -4.35 1.91 -2.29
C GLU A 152 -5.38 2.67 -1.45
N LEU A 153 -5.35 4.00 -1.43
CA LEU A 153 -6.35 4.79 -0.70
C LEU A 153 -7.79 4.45 -1.11
N ALA A 154 -8.03 4.16 -2.40
CA ALA A 154 -9.35 3.78 -2.88
C ALA A 154 -9.76 2.39 -2.37
N VAL A 155 -8.88 1.39 -2.48
CA VAL A 155 -9.12 0.03 -1.98
C VAL A 155 -9.43 0.05 -0.49
N LEU A 156 -8.60 0.73 0.30
CA LEU A 156 -8.78 0.86 1.75
C LEU A 156 -10.07 1.61 2.09
N THR A 157 -10.41 2.66 1.34
CA THR A 157 -11.66 3.40 1.54
C THR A 157 -12.88 2.51 1.32
N HIS A 158 -12.89 1.74 0.23
CA HIS A 158 -13.99 0.82 -0.08
C HIS A 158 -14.07 -0.33 0.92
N ALA A 159 -12.93 -0.94 1.28
CA ALA A 159 -12.86 -1.98 2.31
C ALA A 159 -13.38 -1.46 3.66
N CYS A 160 -12.95 -0.26 4.08
CA CYS A 160 -13.41 0.35 5.33
C CYS A 160 -14.92 0.62 5.33
N LYS A 161 -15.49 1.06 4.20
CA LYS A 161 -16.95 1.22 4.07
C LYS A 161 -17.70 -0.11 4.23
N LEU A 162 -17.20 -1.18 3.63
CA LEU A 162 -17.79 -2.52 3.75
C LEU A 162 -17.74 -3.04 5.21
N ILE A 163 -16.65 -2.76 5.92
CA ILE A 163 -16.51 -3.09 7.35
C ILE A 163 -17.51 -2.29 8.19
N LEU A 164 -17.59 -0.97 7.99
CA LEU A 164 -18.52 -0.09 8.69
C LEU A 164 -19.99 -0.43 8.42
N ALA A 165 -20.31 -0.94 7.22
CA ALA A 165 -21.62 -1.44 6.87
C ALA A 165 -21.94 -2.83 7.49
N GLY A 166 -20.98 -3.44 8.19
CA GLY A 166 -21.13 -4.78 8.78
C GLY A 166 -21.17 -5.91 7.75
N VAL A 167 -20.77 -5.63 6.50
CA VAL A 167 -20.77 -6.55 5.35
C VAL A 167 -19.46 -7.31 5.27
N ALA A 168 -18.33 -6.66 5.55
CA ALA A 168 -17.03 -7.32 5.64
C ALA A 168 -16.61 -7.49 7.10
N ARG A 169 -15.98 -8.62 7.42
CA ARG A 169 -15.42 -8.89 8.75
C ARG A 169 -13.99 -9.41 8.61
N PRO A 170 -13.14 -9.21 9.63
CA PRO A 170 -11.82 -9.83 9.65
C PRO A 170 -11.97 -11.34 9.47
N ALA A 171 -11.19 -11.89 8.54
CA ALA A 171 -10.96 -13.32 8.47
C ALA A 171 -9.58 -13.59 9.10
N PRO A 172 -9.33 -14.80 9.64
CA PRO A 172 -7.96 -15.16 9.97
C PRO A 172 -7.13 -14.92 8.70
N ALA A 173 -6.12 -14.05 8.82
CA ALA A 173 -5.08 -13.99 7.81
C ALA A 173 -4.57 -15.42 7.64
N ARG A 174 -4.30 -15.84 6.40
CA ARG A 174 -3.71 -17.15 6.12
C ARG A 174 -2.55 -17.30 7.11
N GLU A 175 -2.70 -18.17 8.12
CA GLU A 175 -1.66 -18.31 9.12
C GLU A 175 -0.40 -18.68 8.34
N SER A 176 0.58 -17.77 8.33
CA SER A 176 1.94 -18.20 8.05
C SER A 176 2.19 -19.33 9.04
N MET A 177 2.52 -20.50 8.53
CA MET A 177 2.87 -21.63 9.36
C MET A 177 3.85 -21.13 10.44
N PRO A 178 3.58 -21.36 11.74
CA PRO A 178 4.47 -20.96 12.82
C PRO A 178 5.91 -21.35 12.49
N ASP A 179 6.90 -20.50 12.82
CA ASP A 179 8.29 -20.73 12.41
C ASP A 179 8.80 -22.13 12.76
N LYS A 180 8.35 -22.68 13.90
CA LYS A 180 8.63 -24.06 14.30
C LYS A 180 8.06 -25.09 13.33
N GLU A 181 6.77 -25.01 13.03
CA GLU A 181 6.10 -25.95 12.12
C GLU A 181 6.63 -25.81 10.68
N ARG A 182 6.99 -24.59 10.27
CA ARG A 182 7.64 -24.33 8.99
C ARG A 182 9.00 -25.02 8.93
N ASN A 183 9.83 -24.84 9.95
CA ASN A 183 11.16 -25.47 10.01
C ASN A 183 11.05 -27.00 10.10
N ASP A 184 10.09 -27.53 10.88
CA ASP A 184 9.84 -28.96 10.98
C ASP A 184 9.43 -29.55 9.62
N PHE A 185 8.58 -28.83 8.86
CA PHE A 185 8.21 -29.23 7.50
C PHE A 185 9.38 -29.18 6.51
N LEU A 186 10.18 -28.10 6.53
CA LEU A 186 11.34 -27.94 5.66
C LEU A 186 12.39 -29.03 5.92
N GLN A 187 12.66 -29.32 7.20
CA GLN A 187 13.55 -30.40 7.59
C GLN A 187 13.03 -31.76 7.12
N ALA A 188 11.74 -32.05 7.32
CA ALA A 188 11.14 -33.30 6.86
C ALA A 188 11.17 -33.44 5.32
N LEU A 189 10.99 -32.33 4.60
CA LEU A 189 11.07 -32.28 3.14
C LEU A 189 12.52 -32.53 2.65
N GLU A 190 13.51 -31.89 3.28
CA GLU A 190 14.94 -32.11 3.00
C GLU A 190 15.36 -33.56 3.27
N GLU A 191 14.94 -34.13 4.41
CA GLU A 191 15.23 -35.52 4.76
C GLU A 191 14.66 -36.49 3.72
N LYS A 192 13.40 -36.28 3.28
CA LYS A 192 12.77 -37.13 2.26
C LYS A 192 13.34 -36.96 0.86
N LEU A 193 13.70 -35.74 0.48
CA LEU A 193 14.39 -35.52 -0.80
C LEU A 193 15.79 -36.13 -0.76
N THR A 194 16.51 -36.00 0.35
CA THR A 194 17.84 -36.61 0.51
C THR A 194 17.77 -38.13 0.46
N GLU A 195 16.72 -38.74 1.01
CA GLU A 195 16.48 -40.19 0.92
C GLU A 195 16.18 -40.65 -0.52
N LEU A 196 15.44 -39.85 -1.31
CA LEU A 196 15.01 -40.22 -2.66
C LEU A 196 16.05 -39.94 -3.74
N VAL A 197 16.77 -38.82 -3.64
CA VAL A 197 17.72 -38.35 -4.68
C VAL A 197 19.16 -38.22 -4.17
N GLY A 198 19.43 -38.66 -2.95
CA GLY A 198 20.76 -38.58 -2.32
C GLY A 198 21.11 -37.16 -1.84
N PRO A 199 22.38 -36.87 -1.55
CA PRO A 199 22.83 -35.60 -0.97
C PRO A 199 22.48 -34.35 -1.79
N ALA A 200 22.09 -34.51 -3.05
CA ALA A 200 21.59 -33.44 -3.90
C ALA A 200 20.20 -32.92 -3.47
N GLY A 201 19.48 -33.63 -2.59
CA GLY A 201 18.15 -33.24 -2.12
C GLY A 201 18.11 -31.86 -1.46
N SER A 202 19.11 -31.51 -0.63
CA SER A 202 19.21 -30.20 0.02
C SER A 202 19.47 -29.07 -0.99
N LEU A 203 20.33 -29.32 -1.98
CA LEU A 203 20.61 -28.36 -3.07
C LEU A 203 19.35 -28.05 -3.90
N LEU A 204 18.49 -29.04 -4.14
CA LEU A 204 17.23 -28.84 -4.88
C LEU A 204 16.23 -27.96 -4.12
N VAL A 205 16.21 -28.05 -2.78
CA VAL A 205 15.38 -27.21 -1.93
C VAL A 205 15.87 -25.76 -2.01
N GLU A 206 17.18 -25.54 -1.83
CA GLU A 206 17.79 -24.21 -1.95
C GLU A 206 17.55 -23.59 -3.34
N ASP A 207 17.75 -24.35 -4.42
CA ASP A 207 17.53 -23.89 -5.79
C ASP A 207 16.07 -23.54 -6.05
N ALA A 208 15.11 -24.29 -5.48
CA ALA A 208 13.69 -23.99 -5.59
C ALA A 208 13.33 -22.67 -4.88
N PHE A 209 13.83 -22.44 -3.66
CA PHE A 209 13.63 -21.18 -2.94
C PHE A 209 14.23 -19.99 -3.71
N LYS A 210 15.42 -20.18 -4.25
CA LYS A 210 16.12 -19.18 -5.06
C LYS A 210 15.38 -18.86 -6.36
N ALA A 211 14.81 -19.86 -7.03
CA ALA A 211 13.98 -19.68 -8.22
C ALA A 211 12.66 -18.96 -7.93
N MET A 212 12.11 -19.14 -6.72
CA MET A 212 10.92 -18.42 -6.25
C MET A 212 11.22 -16.99 -5.76
N GLY A 213 12.49 -16.60 -5.63
CA GLY A 213 12.89 -15.28 -5.15
C GLY A 213 12.63 -15.05 -3.65
N ILE A 214 12.57 -16.13 -2.86
CA ILE A 214 12.25 -16.11 -1.43
C ILE A 214 13.44 -16.72 -0.69
N ALA A 215 13.85 -16.11 0.44
CA ALA A 215 14.81 -16.76 1.33
C ALA A 215 14.15 -17.99 2.01
N PRO A 216 14.90 -19.09 2.21
CA PRO A 216 14.38 -20.26 2.92
C PRO A 216 13.94 -19.92 4.36
#